data_AF-A0A6M1NDH0-F1
#
_entry.id   AF-A0A6M1NDH0-F1
#
_cell.length_a   1.000
_cell.length_b   1.000
_cell.length_c   1.000
_cell.angle_alpha   90.00
_cell.angle_beta   90.00
_cell.angle_gamma   90.00
#
_symmetry.space_group_name_H-M   'P 1'
#
loop_
_entity.id
_entity.type
_entity.pdbx_description
1 polymer ?
#
loop_
_entity_poly.entity_id
_entity_poly.type
_entity_poly.pdbx_seq_one_letter_code
_entity_poly.pdbx_strand_id
1 'polypeptide(L)'
;MKKLLLTLTAVAGLTVASKAQEFGFQKTDFIVEGFINSSNANDKQEEEKVSKFNFNPKFGYFVSDKIAVGLELAVGNTKTTDYSGENDVYEKGNNFGIGAFGRYYFLEVGSRFKTYAELGAGYNQVGGEFNNGTETTELDKTKGFGVNAGVGANYFLTNNIAVGFSFGNVVAFNSSKVDVDGAKAQNEFTTNINVFDNFFNTAHFGLTFKF
;
A
#
# COMPACT_ATOMS: atom_id res chain seq x y z
N MET A 1 36.94 -1.39 25.09
CA MET A 1 37.00 -0.07 24.42
C MET A 1 36.04 0.06 23.24
N LYS A 2 35.91 -0.93 22.33
CA LYS A 2 34.97 -0.86 21.17
C LYS A 2 33.48 -0.76 21.56
N LYS A 3 33.06 -1.38 22.67
CA LYS A 3 31.67 -1.34 23.17
C LYS A 3 31.28 0.00 23.82
N LEU A 4 32.25 0.72 24.39
CA LEU A 4 32.02 2.01 25.05
C LEU A 4 31.93 3.14 24.02
N LEU A 5 32.69 3.03 22.93
CA LEU A 5 32.65 4.00 21.83
C LEU A 5 31.28 3.97 21.13
N LEU A 6 30.69 2.79 20.95
CA LEU A 6 29.39 2.59 20.29
C LEU A 6 28.20 3.14 21.10
N THR A 7 28.24 2.99 22.43
CA THR A 7 27.23 3.60 23.32
C THR A 7 27.42 5.11 23.42
N LEU A 8 28.65 5.62 23.39
CA LEU A 8 28.89 7.07 23.40
C LEU A 8 28.47 7.74 22.09
N THR A 9 28.66 7.11 20.92
CA THR A 9 28.11 7.61 19.65
C THR A 9 26.59 7.48 19.58
N ALA A 10 26.00 6.44 20.17
CA ALA A 10 24.54 6.35 20.28
C ALA A 10 23.96 7.47 21.16
N VAL A 11 24.57 7.75 22.31
CA VAL A 11 24.12 8.81 23.23
C VAL A 11 24.40 10.20 22.65
N ALA A 12 25.57 10.42 22.02
CA ALA A 12 25.88 11.68 21.35
C ALA A 12 24.98 11.90 20.11
N GLY A 13 24.67 10.86 19.33
CA GLY A 13 23.75 10.93 18.21
C GLY A 13 22.32 11.31 18.64
N LEU A 14 21.87 10.86 19.82
CA LEU A 14 20.58 11.26 20.39
C LEU A 14 20.58 12.72 20.88
N THR A 15 21.71 13.26 21.36
CA THR A 15 21.77 14.64 21.88
C THR A 15 22.00 15.70 20.80
N VAL A 16 22.53 15.36 19.62
CA VAL A 16 22.58 16.31 18.49
C VAL A 16 21.22 16.40 17.75
N ALA A 17 20.35 15.40 17.90
CA ALA A 17 19.00 15.38 17.34
C ALA A 17 17.97 16.29 18.06
N SER A 18 18.39 17.03 19.10
CA SER A 18 17.54 17.95 19.86
C SER A 18 17.67 19.42 19.44
N LYS A 19 18.35 19.74 18.33
CA LYS A 19 18.15 21.02 17.64
C LYS A 19 16.70 21.03 17.15
N ALA A 20 15.95 22.11 17.40
CA ALA A 20 14.55 22.26 17.01
C ALA A 20 14.35 22.00 15.52
N GLN A 21 14.05 20.74 15.22
CA GLN A 21 13.96 20.22 13.89
C GLN A 21 12.48 20.32 13.52
N GLU A 22 12.14 21.23 12.61
CA GLU A 22 10.76 21.38 12.13
C GLU A 22 10.38 20.16 11.29
N PHE A 23 9.65 19.24 11.91
CA PHE A 23 9.09 18.08 11.26
C PHE A 23 7.77 18.47 10.56
N GLY A 24 7.66 18.10 9.29
CA GLY A 24 6.49 18.40 8.49
C GLY A 24 6.81 18.50 7.02
N PHE A 25 5.79 18.89 6.27
CA PHE A 25 5.84 19.08 4.83
C PHE A 25 5.70 20.56 4.52
N GLN A 26 6.39 21.00 3.48
CA GLN A 26 6.37 22.37 2.99
C GLN A 26 5.97 22.35 1.52
N LYS A 27 5.44 23.48 1.03
CA LYS A 27 5.26 23.67 -0.39
C LYS A 27 6.57 23.36 -1.13
N THR A 28 6.46 22.68 -2.26
CA THR A 28 7.56 22.17 -3.10
C THR A 28 8.29 20.92 -2.62
N ASP A 29 7.97 20.40 -1.43
CA ASP A 29 8.48 19.09 -1.00
C ASP A 29 7.99 17.99 -1.95
N PHE A 30 8.86 17.02 -2.20
CA PHE A 30 8.50 15.78 -2.88
C PHE A 30 8.46 14.63 -1.88
N ILE A 31 7.47 13.77 -2.01
CA ILE A 31 7.40 12.53 -1.24
C ILE A 31 7.46 11.32 -2.16
N VAL A 32 8.23 10.33 -1.70
CA VAL A 32 8.18 8.96 -2.22
C VAL A 32 7.82 8.07 -1.07
N GLU A 33 6.71 7.36 -1.19
CA GLU A 33 6.28 6.40 -0.18
C GLU A 33 5.84 5.10 -0.83
N GLY A 34 5.71 4.06 -0.03
CA GLY A 34 5.17 2.82 -0.54
C GLY A 34 4.88 1.81 0.56
N PHE A 35 3.94 0.94 0.24
CA PHE A 35 3.54 -0.18 1.08
C PHE A 35 4.00 -1.47 0.39
N ILE A 36 4.66 -2.33 1.15
CA ILE A 36 5.00 -3.69 0.72
C ILE A 36 4.26 -4.65 1.63
N ASN A 37 3.52 -5.58 1.03
CA ASN A 37 2.88 -6.68 1.73
C ASN A 37 3.29 -7.98 1.06
N SER A 38 3.84 -8.92 1.83
CA SER A 38 4.22 -10.23 1.33
C SER A 38 3.85 -11.29 2.36
N SER A 39 3.25 -12.38 1.90
CA SER A 39 2.86 -13.49 2.74
C SER A 39 3.02 -14.80 2.00
N ASN A 40 3.46 -15.84 2.71
CA ASN A 40 3.49 -17.21 2.21
C ASN A 40 2.87 -18.11 3.27
N ALA A 41 1.88 -18.90 2.87
CA ALA A 41 1.21 -19.90 3.69
C ALA A 41 1.36 -21.27 3.03
N ASN A 42 1.48 -22.30 3.86
CA ASN A 42 1.54 -23.69 3.42
C ASN A 42 0.68 -24.52 4.38
N ASP A 43 -0.54 -24.83 3.96
CA ASP A 43 -1.45 -25.69 4.68
C ASP A 43 -1.18 -27.15 4.29
N LYS A 44 -0.66 -27.93 5.24
CA LYS A 44 -0.34 -29.34 5.00
C LYS A 44 -1.55 -30.26 5.11
N GLN A 45 -2.63 -29.81 5.73
CA GLN A 45 -3.86 -30.58 5.85
C GLN A 45 -4.69 -30.45 4.57
N GLU A 46 -4.76 -29.24 4.01
CA GLU A 46 -5.41 -28.98 2.72
C GLU A 46 -4.49 -29.20 1.52
N GLU A 47 -3.20 -29.47 1.75
CA GLU A 47 -2.17 -29.63 0.72
C GLU A 47 -2.10 -28.42 -0.24
N GLU A 48 -2.22 -27.22 0.32
CA GLU A 48 -2.29 -25.96 -0.39
C GLU A 48 -1.17 -24.99 0.02
N LYS A 49 -0.55 -24.32 -0.97
CA LYS A 49 0.39 -23.21 -0.78
C LYS A 49 -0.17 -21.93 -1.37
N VAL A 50 -0.19 -20.86 -0.58
CA VAL A 50 -0.61 -19.53 -1.03
C VAL A 50 0.54 -18.54 -0.85
N SER A 51 0.96 -17.93 -1.95
CA SER A 51 1.94 -16.84 -1.97
C SER A 51 1.25 -15.55 -2.43
N LYS A 52 1.50 -14.46 -1.72
CA LYS A 52 0.99 -13.12 -2.07
C LYS A 52 2.12 -12.11 -1.95
N PHE A 53 2.19 -11.22 -2.92
CA PHE A 53 3.08 -10.07 -2.92
C PHE A 53 2.32 -8.87 -3.46
N ASN A 54 2.38 -7.74 -2.76
CA ASN A 54 1.81 -6.48 -3.19
C ASN A 54 2.80 -5.36 -2.90
N PHE A 55 2.94 -4.46 -3.85
CA PHE A 55 3.76 -3.26 -3.75
C PHE A 55 3.01 -2.07 -4.33
N ASN A 56 2.86 -1.03 -3.52
CA ASN A 56 2.09 0.17 -3.88
C ASN A 56 2.93 1.44 -3.66
N PRO A 57 3.85 1.79 -4.58
CA PRO A 57 4.60 3.03 -4.47
C PRO A 57 3.72 4.24 -4.85
N LYS A 58 3.95 5.36 -4.17
CA LYS A 58 3.32 6.65 -4.41
C LYS A 58 4.36 7.74 -4.50
N PHE A 59 4.11 8.70 -5.40
CA PHE A 59 4.94 9.86 -5.65
C PHE A 59 4.07 11.09 -5.50
N GLY A 60 4.37 11.95 -4.53
CA GLY A 60 3.59 13.15 -4.21
C GLY A 60 4.41 14.43 -4.31
N TYR A 61 3.76 15.51 -4.68
CA TYR A 61 4.30 16.86 -4.70
C TYR A 61 3.41 17.81 -3.91
N PHE A 62 4.01 18.56 -2.99
CA PHE A 62 3.30 19.52 -2.16
C PHE A 62 3.07 20.84 -2.90
N VAL A 63 1.83 21.09 -3.32
CA VAL A 63 1.40 22.35 -3.96
C VAL A 63 1.18 23.46 -2.93
N SER A 64 1.01 23.10 -1.67
CA SER A 64 1.01 23.97 -0.49
C SER A 64 1.58 23.22 0.71
N ASP A 65 1.77 23.89 1.84
CA ASP A 65 2.27 23.27 3.07
C ASP A 65 1.35 22.16 3.62
N LYS A 66 0.12 22.04 3.10
CA LYS A 66 -0.87 21.06 3.57
C LYS A 66 -1.48 20.20 2.47
N ILE A 67 -1.24 20.51 1.19
CA ILE A 67 -1.85 19.79 0.07
C ILE A 67 -0.76 19.17 -0.78
N ALA A 68 -0.85 17.85 -0.94
CA ALA A 68 -0.05 17.10 -1.90
C ALA A 68 -0.93 16.53 -3.00
N VAL A 69 -0.41 16.47 -4.21
CA VAL A 69 -1.01 15.75 -5.33
C VAL A 69 0.03 14.79 -5.89
N GLY A 70 -0.41 13.65 -6.42
CA GLY A 70 0.54 12.63 -6.80
C GLY A 70 -0.02 11.52 -7.66
N LEU A 71 0.89 10.60 -7.99
CA LEU A 71 0.61 9.38 -8.72
C LEU A 71 0.90 8.18 -7.83
N GLU A 72 0.14 7.12 -8.04
CA GLU A 72 0.32 5.84 -7.37
C GLU A 72 0.37 4.70 -8.38
N LEU A 73 1.14 3.68 -8.05
CA LEU A 73 1.15 2.42 -8.78
C LEU A 73 0.70 1.30 -7.84
N ALA A 74 0.16 0.25 -8.44
CA ALA A 74 -0.12 -1.00 -7.76
C ALA A 74 0.48 -2.15 -8.56
N VAL A 75 1.33 -2.94 -7.93
CA VAL A 75 1.89 -4.16 -8.51
C VAL A 75 1.63 -5.29 -7.54
N GLY A 76 0.95 -6.33 -7.99
CA GLY A 76 0.60 -7.46 -7.15
C GLY A 76 0.76 -8.78 -7.88
N ASN A 77 1.13 -9.81 -7.13
CA ASN A 77 1.09 -11.19 -7.57
C ASN A 77 0.46 -12.04 -6.45
N THR A 78 -0.37 -13.00 -6.84
CA THR A 78 -0.86 -14.06 -5.96
C THR A 78 -0.70 -15.37 -6.70
N LYS A 79 -0.26 -16.41 -6.00
CA LYS A 79 -0.21 -17.77 -6.52
C LYS A 79 -0.76 -18.72 -5.47
N THR A 80 -1.76 -19.51 -5.85
CA THR A 80 -2.27 -20.61 -5.06
C THR A 80 -1.90 -21.91 -5.76
N THR A 81 -1.29 -22.84 -5.04
CA THR A 81 -0.87 -24.15 -5.55
C THR A 81 -1.45 -25.24 -4.68
N ASP A 82 -2.27 -26.08 -5.30
CA ASP A 82 -2.75 -27.34 -4.74
C ASP A 82 -1.77 -28.45 -5.18
N TYR A 83 -1.20 -29.15 -4.21
CA TYR A 83 -0.26 -30.24 -4.43
C TYR A 83 -0.79 -31.60 -3.93
N SER A 84 -2.12 -31.75 -3.81
CA SER A 84 -2.74 -33.00 -3.36
C SER A 84 -2.73 -34.11 -4.41
N GLY A 85 -2.52 -33.76 -5.68
CA GLY A 85 -2.48 -34.66 -6.82
C GLY A 85 -1.09 -35.20 -7.15
N GLU A 86 -1.01 -36.00 -8.22
CA GLU A 86 0.28 -36.45 -8.79
C GLU A 86 1.07 -35.28 -9.39
N ASN A 87 0.37 -34.30 -9.95
CA ASN A 87 0.92 -33.05 -10.46
C ASN A 87 0.30 -31.86 -9.73
N ASP A 88 1.10 -30.85 -9.46
CA ASP A 88 0.66 -29.59 -8.85
C ASP A 88 -0.31 -28.83 -9.77
N VAL A 89 -1.46 -28.45 -9.23
CA VAL A 89 -2.42 -27.53 -9.86
C VAL A 89 -2.15 -26.13 -9.31
N TYR A 90 -2.19 -25.09 -10.14
CA TYR A 90 -2.03 -23.74 -9.61
C TYR A 90 -2.83 -22.68 -10.36
N GLU A 91 -3.26 -21.66 -9.62
CA GLU A 91 -3.76 -20.41 -10.16
C GLU A 91 -2.80 -19.28 -9.78
N LYS A 92 -2.46 -18.43 -10.74
CA LYS A 92 -1.61 -17.26 -10.51
C LYS A 92 -2.28 -16.02 -11.06
N GLY A 93 -2.53 -15.07 -10.17
CA GLY A 93 -3.00 -13.73 -10.49
C GLY A 93 -1.86 -12.72 -10.51
N ASN A 94 -1.89 -11.80 -11.47
CA ASN A 94 -1.02 -10.63 -11.56
C ASN A 94 -1.90 -9.38 -11.65
N ASN A 95 -1.59 -8.37 -10.86
CA ASN A 95 -2.27 -7.09 -10.85
C ASN A 95 -1.28 -5.98 -11.19
N PHE A 96 -1.70 -5.08 -12.09
CA PHE A 96 -1.02 -3.82 -12.35
C PHE A 96 -2.05 -2.70 -12.32
N GLY A 97 -1.74 -1.61 -11.63
CA GLY A 97 -2.58 -0.44 -11.58
C GLY A 97 -1.80 0.86 -11.55
N ILE A 98 -2.46 1.92 -12.00
CA ILE A 98 -1.98 3.28 -11.96
C ILE A 98 -3.13 4.17 -11.50
N GLY A 99 -2.82 5.14 -10.64
CA GLY A 99 -3.78 6.10 -10.13
C GLY A 99 -3.15 7.45 -9.88
N ALA A 100 -4.02 8.40 -9.56
CA ALA A 100 -3.65 9.70 -9.04
C ALA A 100 -4.36 9.92 -7.71
N PHE A 101 -3.74 10.73 -6.85
CA PHE A 101 -4.31 11.07 -5.56
C PHE A 101 -4.14 12.55 -5.23
N GLY A 102 -5.05 13.06 -4.41
CA GLY A 102 -4.95 14.35 -3.73
C GLY A 102 -5.04 14.13 -2.22
N ARG A 103 -4.09 14.70 -1.48
CA ARG A 103 -3.93 14.52 -0.04
C ARG A 103 -3.96 15.86 0.68
N TYR A 104 -4.76 15.96 1.72
CA TYR A 104 -4.85 17.15 2.59
C TYR A 104 -4.48 16.81 4.03
N TYR A 105 -3.42 17.44 4.53
CA TYR A 105 -2.97 17.36 5.92
C TYR A 105 -3.77 18.33 6.78
N PHE A 106 -4.73 17.78 7.53
CA PHE A 106 -5.71 18.57 8.28
C PHE A 106 -5.38 18.73 9.76
N LEU A 107 -4.56 17.84 10.32
CA LEU A 107 -4.25 17.83 11.75
C LEU A 107 -2.79 17.43 11.99
N GLU A 108 -2.18 18.15 12.93
CA GLU A 108 -0.80 17.94 13.38
C GLU A 108 -0.85 17.72 14.89
N VAL A 109 -0.46 16.53 15.33
CA VAL A 109 -0.45 16.18 16.75
C VAL A 109 0.99 16.24 17.26
N GLY A 110 1.34 17.33 17.90
CA GLY A 110 2.73 17.64 18.24
C GLY A 110 3.57 17.93 16.99
N SER A 111 4.90 17.81 17.10
CA SER A 111 5.79 18.15 15.98
C SER A 111 5.87 17.06 14.91
N ARG A 112 5.84 15.78 15.30
CA ARG A 112 6.20 14.65 14.42
C ARG A 112 5.02 13.94 13.75
N PHE A 113 3.80 14.09 14.24
CA PHE A 113 2.65 13.35 13.75
C PHE A 113 1.79 14.23 12.84
N LYS A 114 1.68 13.86 11.56
CA LYS A 114 0.90 14.59 10.56
C LYS A 114 -0.18 13.68 9.99
N THR A 115 -1.45 13.98 10.23
CA THR A 115 -2.57 13.20 9.70
C THR A 115 -3.16 13.83 8.46
N TYR A 116 -3.64 13.00 7.54
CA TYR A 116 -4.18 13.43 6.27
C TYR A 116 -5.45 12.70 5.90
N ALA A 117 -6.26 13.36 5.08
CA ALA A 117 -7.29 12.73 4.27
C ALA A 117 -6.77 12.63 2.83
N GLU A 118 -7.11 11.55 2.14
CA GLU A 118 -6.69 11.30 0.77
C GLU A 118 -7.88 10.90 -0.09
N LEU A 119 -7.92 11.46 -1.30
CA LEU A 119 -8.82 11.06 -2.37
C LEU A 119 -7.99 10.46 -3.49
N GLY A 120 -8.33 9.25 -3.90
CA GLY A 120 -7.67 8.51 -4.98
C GLY A 120 -8.62 8.19 -6.11
N ALA A 121 -8.11 8.16 -7.33
CA ALA A 121 -8.78 7.61 -8.49
C ALA A 121 -7.77 6.86 -9.36
N GLY A 122 -8.14 5.68 -9.84
CA GLY A 122 -7.20 4.84 -10.56
C GLY A 122 -7.85 3.79 -11.42
N TYR A 123 -7.01 3.20 -12.27
CA TYR A 123 -7.33 2.09 -13.13
C TYR A 123 -6.39 0.93 -12.83
N ASN A 124 -6.91 -0.28 -12.82
CA ASN A 124 -6.12 -1.49 -12.66
C ASN A 124 -6.51 -2.57 -13.67
N GLN A 125 -5.60 -3.50 -13.88
CA GLN A 125 -5.82 -4.68 -14.68
C GLN A 125 -5.31 -5.89 -13.92
N VAL A 126 -6.17 -6.89 -13.79
CA VAL A 126 -5.84 -8.19 -13.23
C VAL A 126 -5.86 -9.20 -14.37
N GLY A 127 -4.86 -10.06 -14.44
CA GLY A 127 -4.85 -11.21 -15.34
C GLY A 127 -4.12 -12.35 -14.67
N GLY A 128 -3.96 -13.46 -15.36
CA GLY A 128 -3.35 -14.61 -14.71
C GLY A 128 -3.16 -15.80 -15.62
N GLU A 129 -2.80 -16.90 -14.99
CA GLU A 129 -2.68 -18.20 -15.62
C GLU A 129 -3.20 -19.27 -14.65
N PHE A 130 -3.84 -20.28 -15.22
CA PHE A 130 -4.29 -21.46 -14.51
C PHE A 130 -3.62 -22.69 -15.10
N ASN A 131 -3.03 -23.53 -14.25
CA ASN A 131 -2.45 -24.81 -14.62
C ASN A 131 -3.23 -25.92 -13.94
N ASN A 132 -3.71 -26.88 -14.73
CA ASN A 132 -4.55 -27.99 -14.27
C ASN A 132 -3.73 -29.26 -13.92
N GLY A 133 -2.42 -29.14 -13.72
CA GLY A 133 -1.49 -30.26 -13.52
C GLY A 133 -0.94 -30.85 -14.82
N THR A 134 -1.36 -30.39 -16.00
CA THR A 134 -0.84 -30.88 -17.29
C THR A 134 -0.56 -29.76 -18.27
N GLU A 135 -1.46 -28.77 -18.36
CA GLU A 135 -1.33 -27.62 -19.26
C GLU A 135 -1.56 -26.32 -18.50
N THR A 136 -0.94 -25.23 -18.97
CA THR A 136 -1.17 -23.87 -18.47
C THR A 136 -1.99 -23.08 -19.49
N THR A 137 -3.07 -22.45 -19.03
CA THR A 137 -3.94 -21.58 -19.83
C THR A 137 -3.91 -20.16 -19.26
N GLU A 138 -3.86 -19.14 -20.12
CA GLU A 138 -3.99 -17.74 -19.69
C GLU A 138 -5.45 -17.44 -19.30
N LEU A 139 -5.61 -16.72 -18.19
CA LEU A 139 -6.91 -16.22 -17.73
C LEU A 139 -7.23 -14.88 -18.39
N ASP A 140 -8.50 -14.69 -18.74
CA ASP A 140 -8.99 -13.42 -19.27
C ASP A 140 -8.69 -12.26 -18.32
N LYS A 141 -8.26 -11.15 -18.89
CA LYS A 141 -7.94 -9.95 -18.12
C LYS A 141 -9.21 -9.31 -17.62
N THR A 142 -9.20 -8.85 -16.38
CA THR A 142 -10.23 -8.00 -15.79
C THR A 142 -9.68 -6.59 -15.66
N LYS A 143 -10.41 -5.62 -16.20
CA LYS A 143 -10.10 -4.19 -16.15
C LYS A 143 -10.96 -3.53 -15.09
N GLY A 144 -10.36 -2.70 -14.25
CA GLY A 144 -11.03 -2.04 -13.13
C GLY A 144 -10.78 -0.54 -13.13
N PHE A 145 -11.78 0.22 -12.72
CA PHE A 145 -11.69 1.62 -12.37
C PHE A 145 -12.22 1.81 -10.97
N GLY A 146 -11.56 2.63 -10.17
CA GLY A 146 -12.00 2.92 -8.81
C GLY A 146 -11.73 4.34 -8.38
N VAL A 147 -12.56 4.83 -7.46
CA VAL A 147 -12.36 6.05 -6.70
C VAL A 147 -12.48 5.74 -5.21
N ASN A 148 -11.64 6.34 -4.39
CA ASN A 148 -11.63 6.09 -2.96
C ASN A 148 -11.33 7.37 -2.17
N ALA A 149 -11.77 7.35 -0.91
CA ALA A 149 -11.49 8.36 0.09
C ALA A 149 -11.05 7.66 1.37
N GLY A 150 -9.92 8.07 1.93
CA GLY A 150 -9.31 7.46 3.11
C GLY A 150 -8.66 8.47 4.04
N VAL A 151 -8.19 7.98 5.18
CA VAL A 151 -7.40 8.76 6.13
C VAL A 151 -6.12 8.02 6.49
N GLY A 152 -5.08 8.78 6.81
CA GLY A 152 -3.78 8.24 7.17
C GLY A 152 -2.98 9.20 8.05
N ALA A 153 -1.79 8.77 8.43
CA ALA A 153 -0.86 9.54 9.23
C ALA A 153 0.59 9.26 8.83
N ASN A 154 1.45 10.26 9.01
CA ASN A 154 2.89 10.14 8.93
C ASN A 154 3.50 10.49 10.30
N TYR A 155 4.39 9.63 10.80
CA TYR A 155 5.20 9.90 11.99
C TYR A 155 6.66 10.09 11.60
N PHE A 156 7.18 11.31 11.74
CA PHE A 156 8.54 11.65 11.36
C PHE A 156 9.58 11.07 12.33
N LEU A 157 10.44 10.20 11.80
CA LEU A 157 11.63 9.69 12.48
C LEU A 157 12.76 10.72 12.40
N THR A 158 12.95 11.28 11.20
CA THR A 158 13.89 12.36 10.86
C THR A 158 13.17 13.44 10.05
N ASN A 159 13.86 14.46 9.51
CA ASN A 159 13.24 15.49 8.66
C ASN A 159 12.79 14.96 7.31
N ASN A 160 13.41 13.87 6.87
CA ASN A 160 13.28 13.33 5.53
C ASN A 160 12.68 11.93 5.52
N ILE A 161 12.46 11.33 6.70
CA ILE A 161 11.95 9.96 6.81
C ILE A 161 10.82 9.96 7.83
N ALA A 162 9.65 9.50 7.39
CA ALA A 162 8.50 9.23 8.24
C ALA A 162 8.02 7.79 8.06
N VAL A 163 7.43 7.24 9.10
CA VAL A 163 6.63 6.02 9.00
C VAL A 163 5.23 6.44 8.60
N GLY A 164 4.73 5.90 7.48
CA GLY A 164 3.38 6.10 6.99
C GLY A 164 2.44 5.02 7.54
N PHE A 165 1.27 5.45 7.99
CA PHE A 165 0.16 4.64 8.43
C PHE A 165 -1.05 5.01 7.58
N SER A 166 -1.53 4.10 6.75
CA SER A 166 -2.84 4.27 6.11
C SER A 166 -3.88 3.49 6.90
N PHE A 167 -4.94 4.14 7.36
CA PHE A 167 -6.02 3.48 8.11
C PHE A 167 -7.00 2.74 7.17
N GLY A 168 -6.78 2.81 5.86
CA GLY A 168 -7.62 2.21 4.82
C GLY A 168 -8.65 3.18 4.22
N ASN A 169 -9.39 2.68 3.23
CA ASN A 169 -10.44 3.45 2.55
C ASN A 169 -11.68 3.53 3.44
N VAL A 170 -12.14 4.74 3.74
CA VAL A 170 -13.41 5.00 4.44
C VAL A 170 -14.58 4.82 3.48
N VAL A 171 -14.44 5.28 2.24
CA VAL A 171 -15.43 5.10 1.17
C VAL A 171 -14.69 4.72 -0.12
N ALA A 172 -15.26 3.79 -0.88
CA ALA A 172 -14.75 3.44 -2.19
C ALA A 172 -15.88 3.09 -3.15
N PHE A 173 -15.68 3.40 -4.43
CA PHE A 173 -16.46 2.87 -5.54
C PHE A 173 -15.51 2.17 -6.49
N ASN A 174 -15.84 0.96 -6.91
CA ASN A 174 -15.08 0.19 -7.88
C ASN A 174 -16.01 -0.35 -8.96
N SER A 175 -15.57 -0.30 -10.21
CA SER A 175 -16.21 -0.92 -11.36
C SER A 175 -15.19 -1.81 -12.04
N SER A 176 -15.51 -3.09 -12.21
CA SER A 176 -14.64 -4.04 -12.91
C SER A 176 -15.37 -4.77 -14.03
N LYS A 177 -14.65 -5.14 -15.07
CA LYS A 177 -15.19 -5.87 -16.22
C LYS A 177 -14.14 -6.80 -16.81
N VAL A 178 -14.53 -8.03 -17.09
CA VAL A 178 -13.71 -8.99 -17.85
C VAL A 178 -13.59 -8.51 -19.30
N ASP A 179 -12.38 -8.54 -19.86
CA ASP A 179 -12.00 -8.03 -21.18
C ASP A 179 -12.37 -9.01 -22.30
N VAL A 180 -13.63 -9.46 -22.29
CA VAL A 180 -14.22 -10.33 -23.31
C VAL A 180 -15.52 -9.72 -23.83
N ASP A 181 -15.88 -10.08 -25.07
CA ASP A 181 -17.08 -9.55 -25.70
C ASP A 181 -18.35 -10.00 -24.95
N GLY A 182 -19.34 -9.11 -24.86
CA GLY A 182 -20.59 -9.35 -24.12
C GLY A 182 -20.48 -9.31 -22.58
N ALA A 183 -19.27 -9.19 -21.99
CA ALA A 183 -19.13 -9.09 -20.54
C ALA A 183 -19.76 -7.81 -19.97
N LYS A 184 -20.43 -7.94 -18.83
CA LYS A 184 -21.04 -6.83 -18.09
C LYS A 184 -20.13 -6.38 -16.95
N ALA A 185 -20.15 -5.08 -16.67
CA ALA A 185 -19.42 -4.54 -15.53
C ALA A 185 -20.09 -4.94 -14.21
N GLN A 186 -19.27 -5.22 -13.20
CA GLN A 186 -19.67 -5.35 -11.81
C GLN A 186 -19.27 -4.08 -11.07
N ASN A 187 -20.20 -3.51 -10.31
CA ASN A 187 -19.99 -2.30 -9.56
C ASN A 187 -20.12 -2.60 -8.07
N GLU A 188 -19.20 -2.06 -7.27
CA GLU A 188 -19.19 -2.18 -5.83
C GLU A 188 -19.06 -0.79 -5.21
N PHE A 189 -19.84 -0.54 -4.17
CA PHE A 189 -19.70 0.63 -3.31
C PHE A 189 -19.46 0.16 -1.87
N THR A 190 -18.38 0.62 -1.28
CA THR A 190 -17.93 0.18 0.04
C THR A 190 -17.89 1.39 0.98
N THR A 191 -18.39 1.22 2.20
CA THR A 191 -18.28 2.19 3.29
C THR A 191 -17.79 1.50 4.55
N ASN A 192 -16.64 1.92 5.06
CA ASN A 192 -16.02 1.37 6.26
C ASN A 192 -16.14 2.33 7.44
N ILE A 193 -17.35 2.87 7.66
CA ILE A 193 -17.64 3.75 8.79
C ILE A 193 -17.93 2.86 10.00
N ASN A 194 -17.29 3.12 11.14
CA ASN A 194 -17.47 2.37 12.41
C ASN A 194 -16.95 0.93 12.42
N VAL A 195 -15.91 0.61 11.65
CA VAL A 195 -15.20 -0.68 11.77
C VAL A 195 -14.24 -0.62 12.97
N PHE A 196 -14.77 -0.81 14.18
CA PHE A 196 -14.03 -0.69 15.43
C PHE A 196 -13.28 -1.97 15.85
N ASP A 197 -13.46 -3.08 15.13
CA ASP A 197 -13.03 -4.39 15.64
C ASP A 197 -11.52 -4.63 15.61
N ASN A 198 -10.74 -3.90 14.80
CA ASN A 198 -9.30 -3.67 14.97
C ASN A 198 -8.77 -2.79 13.84
N PHE A 199 -8.60 -1.47 14.06
CA PHE A 199 -8.06 -0.57 13.03
C PHE A 199 -6.63 -0.93 12.60
N PHE A 200 -5.92 -1.79 13.33
CA PHE A 200 -4.61 -2.30 12.91
C PHE A 200 -4.70 -3.43 11.86
N ASN A 201 -5.85 -4.10 11.70
CA ASN A 201 -5.99 -5.15 10.68
C ASN A 201 -6.08 -4.57 9.27
N THR A 202 -6.56 -3.34 9.14
CA THR A 202 -6.61 -2.60 7.86
C THR A 202 -5.43 -1.64 7.71
N ALA A 203 -4.57 -1.53 8.74
CA ALA A 203 -3.46 -0.62 8.72
C ALA A 203 -2.34 -1.13 7.81
N HIS A 204 -1.93 -0.29 6.86
CA HIS A 204 -0.75 -0.53 6.07
C HIS A 204 0.39 0.35 6.59
N PHE A 205 1.55 -0.27 6.80
CA PHE A 205 2.77 0.41 7.24
C PHE A 205 3.69 0.61 6.05
N GLY A 206 4.15 1.84 5.88
CA GLY A 206 5.07 2.22 4.80
C GLY A 206 6.16 3.15 5.32
N LEU A 207 7.17 3.37 4.49
CA LEU A 207 8.13 4.45 4.70
C LEU A 207 7.82 5.57 3.73
N THR A 208 7.82 6.79 4.22
CA THR A 208 7.70 8.02 3.44
C THR A 208 9.03 8.75 3.50
N PHE A 209 9.65 8.91 2.34
CA PHE A 209 10.84 9.72 2.13
C PHE A 209 10.41 11.09 1.63
N LYS A 210 10.94 12.14 2.23
CA LYS A 210 10.69 13.55 1.88
C LYS A 210 11.98 14.19 1.36
N PHE A 211 11.88 14.86 0.23
CA PHE A 211 12.97 15.55 -0.46
C PHE A 211 12.66 17.03 -0.63
#